data_AF-K8WLY0-F1
#
_entry.id   AF-K8WLY0-F1
#
_cell.length_a   1.000
_cell.length_b   1.000
_cell.length_c   1.000
_cell.angle_alpha   90.00
_cell.angle_beta   90.00
_cell.angle_gamma   90.00
#
_symmetry.space_group_name_H-M   'P 1'
#
loop_
_entity.id
_entity.type
_entity.pdbx_description
1 polymer ?
#
loop_
_entity_poly.entity_id
_entity_poly.type
_entity_poly.pdbx_seq_one_letter_code
_entity_poly.pdbx_strand_id
1 'polypeptide(L)' 'MAYFYTLYSPNSLLNTNEVASLPTEEGRISIGNNRLTEVKGQSITIKEILSEEEMSNLLFSRFGICQK' A
#
# COMPACT_ATOMS: atom_id res chain seq x y z
N MET A 1 -8.53 11.56 20.03
CA MET A 1 -7.94 10.35 20.66
C MET A 1 -7.65 9.25 19.64
N ALA A 2 -8.62 8.80 18.83
CA ALA A 2 -8.39 7.73 17.83
C ALA A 2 -7.22 8.03 16.87
N TYR A 3 -7.20 9.22 16.25
CA TYR A 3 -6.12 9.65 15.36
C TYR A 3 -4.72 9.57 16.00
N PHE A 4 -4.60 10.03 17.25
CA PHE A 4 -3.33 9.99 17.99
C PHE A 4 -2.88 8.55 18.27
N TYR A 5 -3.80 7.67 18.69
CA TYR A 5 -3.48 6.26 18.87
C TYR A 5 -3.01 5.61 17.56
N THR A 6 -3.70 5.89 16.45
CA THR A 6 -3.36 5.35 15.13
C THR A 6 -1.97 5.79 14.64
N LEU A 7 -1.51 6.98 14.98
CA LEU A 7 -0.19 7.48 14.54
C LEU A 7 0.95 7.19 15.50
N TYR A 8 0.69 7.10 16.80
CA TYR A 8 1.78 7.08 17.80
C TYR A 8 1.81 5.82 18.66
N SER A 9 0.77 4.98 18.63
CA SER A 9 0.81 3.71 19.36
C SER A 9 1.80 2.75 18.71
N PRO A 10 2.71 2.10 19.46
CA PRO A 10 3.55 1.03 18.91
C PRO A 10 2.74 -0.17 18.43
N ASN A 11 1.50 -0.31 18.92
CA ASN A 11 0.58 -1.36 18.51
C ASN A 11 -0.29 -0.95 17.31
N SER A 12 -0.08 0.23 16.73
CA SER A 12 -0.79 0.62 15.52
C SER A 12 -0.28 -0.20 14.33
N LEU A 13 -1.21 -0.71 13.53
CA LEU A 13 -0.87 -1.40 12.28
C LEU A 13 -0.17 -0.47 11.29
N LEU A 14 -0.46 0.83 11.32
CA LEU A 14 0.20 1.81 10.45
C LEU A 14 1.65 2.13 10.86
N ASN A 15 2.02 1.79 12.10
CA ASN A 15 3.39 1.97 12.59
C ASN A 15 4.24 0.70 12.42
N THR A 16 3.60 -0.43 12.08
CA THR A 16 4.26 -1.74 11.93
C THR A 16 4.18 -2.28 10.50
N ASN A 17 3.42 -1.63 9.62
CA ASN A 17 3.25 -2.05 8.23
C ASN A 17 3.31 -0.86 7.28
N GLU A 18 3.89 -1.07 6.11
CA GLU A 18 3.77 -0.14 4.99
C GLU A 18 2.49 -0.43 4.24
N VAL A 19 1.61 0.57 4.12
CA VAL A 19 0.32 0.39 3.45
C VAL A 19 0.03 1.53 2.50
N ALA A 20 -0.46 1.19 1.31
CA ALA A 20 -1.05 2.13 0.37
C ALA A 20 -2.27 1.48 -0.28
N SER A 21 -3.35 2.23 -0.51
CA SER A 21 -4.50 1.71 -1.23
C SER A 21 -5.14 2.82 -2.03
N LEU A 22 -5.55 2.48 -3.26
CA LEU A 22 -6.19 3.40 -4.18
C LEU A 22 -7.33 2.66 -4.89
N PRO A 23 -8.56 3.20 -4.88
CA PRO A 23 -9.62 2.70 -5.75
C PRO A 23 -9.28 2.99 -7.21
N THR A 24 -9.67 2.09 -8.10
CA THR A 24 -9.57 2.28 -9.55
C THR A 24 -10.97 2.18 -10.15
N GLU A 25 -11.15 2.59 -11.41
CA GLU A 25 -12.45 2.50 -12.09
C GLU A 25 -13.02 1.07 -12.09
N GLU A 26 -12.14 0.06 -12.15
CA GLU A 26 -12.51 -1.36 -12.24
C GLU A 26 -12.34 -2.14 -10.92
N GLY A 27 -11.90 -1.49 -9.84
CA GLY A 27 -11.66 -2.15 -8.55
C GLY A 27 -10.73 -1.38 -7.63
N ARG A 28 -9.60 -1.99 -7.26
CA ARG A 28 -8.60 -1.36 -6.38
C ARG A 28 -7.19 -1.90 -6.60
N ILE A 29 -6.22 -1.08 -6.25
CA ILE A 29 -4.83 -1.47 -6.08
C ILE A 29 -4.40 -1.16 -4.64
N SER A 30 -3.68 -2.08 -4.01
CA SER A 30 -3.17 -1.87 -2.66
C SER A 30 -1.81 -2.52 -2.46
N ILE A 31 -0.97 -1.87 -1.67
CA ILE A 31 0.29 -2.38 -1.15
C ILE A 31 0.10 -2.65 0.35
N GLY A 32 0.55 -3.81 0.80
CA GLY A 32 0.67 -4.16 2.21
C GLY A 32 2.01 -4.84 2.45
N ASN A 33 2.92 -4.13 3.10
CA ASN A 33 4.34 -4.45 3.15
C ASN A 33 4.85 -4.73 1.72
N ASN A 34 5.61 -5.80 1.52
CA ASN A 34 6.21 -6.14 0.23
C ASN A 34 5.24 -6.86 -0.73
N ARG A 35 3.93 -6.59 -0.65
CA ARG A 35 2.92 -7.27 -1.48
C ARG A 35 2.01 -6.26 -2.16
N LEU A 36 2.02 -6.27 -3.48
CA LEU A 36 1.06 -5.59 -4.32
C LEU A 36 -0.14 -6.51 -4.57
N THR A 37 -1.34 -6.01 -4.32
CA THR A 37 -2.60 -6.66 -4.65
C THR A 37 -3.39 -5.77 -5.60
N GLU A 38 -3.81 -6.33 -6.73
CA GLU A 38 -4.67 -5.67 -7.71
C GLU A 38 -5.96 -6.48 -7.84
N VAL A 39 -7.09 -5.82 -7.64
CA VAL A 39 -8.43 -6.39 -7.78
C VAL A 39 -9.12 -5.70 -8.94
N LYS A 40 -9.59 -6.48 -9.92
CA LYS A 40 -10.35 -6.00 -11.07
C LYS A 40 -11.55 -6.90 -11.28
N GLY A 41 -12.76 -6.39 -11.03
CA GLY A 41 -13.97 -7.20 -11.04
C GLY A 41 -13.84 -8.46 -10.17
N GLN A 42 -13.85 -9.64 -10.78
CA GLN A 42 -13.72 -10.94 -10.10
C GLN A 42 -12.28 -11.49 -10.09
N SER A 43 -11.32 -10.78 -10.68
CA SER A 43 -9.92 -11.18 -10.75
C SER A 43 -9.10 -10.52 -9.65
N ILE A 44 -8.21 -11.31 -9.04
CA ILE A 44 -7.25 -10.86 -8.03
C ILE A 44 -5.86 -11.29 -8.48
N THR A 45 -4.94 -10.34 -8.52
CA THR A 45 -3.52 -10.59 -8.77
C THR A 45 -2.72 -10.14 -7.57
N ILE A 46 -1.80 -10.99 -7.12
CA ILE A 46 -0.89 -10.68 -6.01
C ILE A 46 0.52 -10.85 -6.53
N LYS A 47 1.35 -9.84 -6.28
CA LYS A 47 2.76 -9.81 -6.66
C LYS A 47 3.60 -9.43 -5.45
N GLU A 48 4.70 -10.14 -5.24
CA GLU A 48 5.71 -9.78 -4.24
C GLU A 48 6.63 -8.68 -4.80
N ILE A 49 7.00 -7.73 -3.95
CA ILE A 49 7.87 -6.60 -4.24
C ILE A 49 9.23 -6.95 -3.66
N LEU A 50 10.25 -7.06 -4.50
CA LEU A 50 11.51 -7.68 -4.12
C LEU A 50 12.58 -6.67 -3.67
N SER A 51 12.35 -5.38 -3.91
CA SER A 51 13.29 -4.33 -3.52
C SER A 51 12.59 -3.02 -3.16
N GLU A 52 13.29 -2.20 -2.39
CA GLU A 52 12.86 -0.83 -2.06
C GLU A 52 12.75 0.04 -3.32
N GLU A 53 13.62 -0.17 -4.31
CA GLU A 53 13.54 0.53 -5.60
C GLU A 53 12.24 0.17 -6.35
N GLU A 54 11.87 -1.11 -6.36
CA GLU A 54 10.60 -1.54 -6.95
C GLU A 54 9.40 -0.95 -6.20
N MET A 55 9.47 -0.91 -4.86
CA MET A 55 8.45 -0.27 -4.02
C MET A 55 8.29 1.22 -4.36
N SER A 56 9.39 1.96 -4.39
CA SER A 56 9.39 3.40 -4.68
C SER A 56 8.84 3.70 -6.08
N ASN A 57 9.26 2.91 -7.08
CA ASN A 57 8.75 3.01 -8.44
C ASN A 57 7.24 2.72 -8.53
N LEU A 58 6.73 1.73 -7.78
CA LEU A 58 5.31 1.43 -7.71
C LEU A 58 4.51 2.56 -7.05
N LEU A 59 5.00 3.08 -5.91
CA LEU A 59 4.35 4.20 -5.21
C LEU A 59 4.27 5.45 -6.09
N PHE A 60 5.35 5.75 -6.82
CA PHE A 60 5.35 6.88 -7.74
C PHE A 60 4.39 6.65 -8.92
N SER A 61 4.58 5.56 -9.67
CA SER A 61 3.88 5.34 -10.94
C SER A 61 2.40 4.97 -10.78
N ARG A 62 2.01 4.27 -9.71
CA ARG A 62 0.65 3.76 -9.52
C ARG A 62 -0.14 4.53 -8.47
N PHE A 63 0.52 5.12 -7.49
CA PHE A 63 -0.13 5.85 -6.39
C PHE A 63 0.13 7.36 -6.45
N GLY A 64 1.06 7.85 -7.29
CA GLY A 64 1.42 9.26 -7.35
C GLY A 64 2.16 9.76 -6.11
N ILE A 65 2.75 8.86 -5.33
CA ILE A 65 3.45 9.18 -4.07
C ILE A 65 4.95 9.19 -4.34
N CYS A 66 5.59 10.34 -4.18
CA CYS A 66 7.04 10.43 -4.15
C CYS A 66 7.54 10.08 -2.73
N GLN A 67 8.38 9.05 -2.61
CA GLN A 67 9.16 8.87 -1.39
C GLN A 67 10.20 10.00 -1.29
N LYS A 68 10.37 10.54 -0.08
CA LYS A 68 11.34 11.62 0.22
C LYS A 68 12.72 11.06 0.49
#